data_AF-A0A212FHC2-F1
#
_entry.id   AF-A0A212FHC2-F1
#
_cell.length_a   1.000
_cell.length_b   1.000
_cell.length_c   1.000
_cell.angle_alpha   90.00
_cell.angle_beta   90.00
_cell.angle_gamma   90.00
#
_symmetry.space_group_name_H-M   'P 1'
#
loop_
_entity.id
_entity.type
_entity.pdbx_description
1 polymer ?
#
loop_
_entity_poly.entity_id
_entity_poly.type
_entity_poly.pdbx_seq_one_letter_code
_entity_poly.pdbx_strand_id
1 'polypeptide(L)'
;MIARPWTDDLPKCRNTCVASYLSPFDGNASSNDDYLCFYCQTEDNSCLYGVFEPHNGLDAARFIMQRMAAELLFPPPTAASTDEEIREKLRNAFVSVEKAYIENYDGMIAERTSLQYRLQILTAHTTHNAQMSQNYNSILKRLKEIDQHLSGGATVVVALVHHNKLFVANVGETRALLCRTDDNGVLRVIQLTVDHSLNNEDELLRLSHLGLDVNKFRNAQYLGNQTGTRCLGNYLVKGLYRAFPGLGSATSDPVIAQPEIHGPIKLDESCRFLVLVTAGVYKRLQEVKGGIEQTNKQLSQLVVENFRKELDFNKISQSVLEEIEEEFLSYCINNNLTPKSNTHVTLLIRNFNFLPPIPQRETNTVQKQNAVRFNPIVQSKSNTLLNEIDSELYSSGTNDMGTNDSNIDTNRSIESSSDIYPSRPYEKDKRIKGYVDFSCYYENVAKARKNGTLPSFIN
;
A
#
# COMPACT_ATOMS: atom_id res chain seq x y z
N MET A 1 28.83 -17.20 13.04
CA MET A 1 27.36 -17.19 13.11
C MET A 1 26.87 -16.14 12.13
N ILE A 2 26.23 -16.55 11.03
CA ILE A 2 25.51 -15.60 10.18
C ILE A 2 24.15 -15.43 10.87
N ALA A 3 23.89 -14.26 11.45
CA ALA A 3 22.62 -13.97 12.09
C ALA A 3 21.54 -13.84 11.01
N ARG A 4 20.80 -14.92 10.75
CA ARG A 4 19.62 -14.88 9.88
C ARG A 4 18.42 -14.32 10.67
N PRO A 5 17.47 -13.63 10.02
CA PRO A 5 16.26 -13.15 10.67
C PRO A 5 15.50 -14.30 11.34
N TRP A 6 15.01 -14.10 12.57
CA TRP A 6 14.20 -15.11 13.27
C TRP A 6 12.90 -15.47 12.52
N THR A 7 12.44 -14.59 11.64
CA THR A 7 11.28 -14.81 10.77
C THR A 7 11.48 -15.94 9.76
N ASP A 8 12.73 -16.34 9.50
CA ASP A 8 13.05 -17.46 8.63
C ASP A 8 12.66 -18.80 9.25
N ASP A 9 12.71 -18.89 10.58
CA ASP A 9 12.36 -20.09 11.35
C ASP A 9 10.84 -20.29 11.53
N LEU A 10 10.03 -19.33 11.05
CA LEU A 10 8.58 -19.44 11.11
C LEU A 10 8.06 -20.60 10.23
N PRO A 11 7.06 -21.38 10.69
CA PRO A 11 6.46 -22.45 9.89
C PRO A 11 5.87 -21.90 8.59
N LYS A 12 6.40 -22.33 7.45
CA LYS A 12 6.03 -21.77 6.14
C LYS A 12 4.67 -22.30 5.66
N CYS A 13 3.85 -21.40 5.10
CA CYS A 13 2.59 -21.76 4.46
C CYS A 13 2.87 -22.44 3.10
N ARG A 14 2.55 -23.74 2.97
CA ARG A 14 2.89 -24.58 1.80
C ARG A 14 2.34 -24.09 0.46
N ASN A 15 1.21 -23.37 0.47
CA ASN A 15 0.55 -22.90 -0.74
C ASN A 15 0.95 -21.46 -1.08
N THR A 16 2.18 -21.08 -0.71
CA THR A 16 2.75 -19.74 -0.96
C THR A 16 4.08 -19.90 -1.65
N CYS A 17 4.29 -19.16 -2.74
CA CYS A 17 5.61 -19.00 -3.34
C CYS A 17 6.01 -17.52 -3.28
N VAL A 18 7.31 -17.28 -3.22
CA VAL A 18 7.88 -15.94 -3.08
C VAL A 18 9.17 -15.85 -3.87
N ALA A 19 9.41 -14.69 -4.46
CA ALA A 19 10.70 -14.32 -5.01
C ALA A 19 10.99 -12.88 -4.64
N SER A 20 12.25 -12.61 -4.28
CA SER A 20 12.70 -11.28 -3.84
C SER A 20 14.15 -11.06 -4.23
N TYR A 21 14.46 -9.88 -4.76
CA TYR A 21 15.84 -9.47 -5.03
C TYR A 21 15.97 -7.94 -5.09
N LEU A 22 17.21 -7.46 -4.99
CA LEU A 22 17.57 -6.09 -5.36
C LEU A 22 18.07 -6.08 -6.80
N SER A 23 17.57 -5.15 -7.62
CA SER A 23 18.00 -5.06 -9.02
C SER A 23 19.50 -4.75 -9.11
N PRO A 24 20.26 -5.57 -9.86
CA PRO A 24 21.70 -5.45 -9.91
C PRO A 24 22.14 -4.18 -10.65
N PHE A 25 23.31 -3.66 -10.29
CA PHE A 25 23.94 -2.51 -10.97
C PHE A 25 24.51 -2.87 -12.35
N ASP A 26 24.86 -4.16 -12.56
CA ASP A 26 25.71 -4.59 -13.69
C ASP A 26 25.34 -6.00 -14.19
N GLY A 27 24.06 -6.40 -14.09
CA GLY A 27 23.58 -7.74 -14.47
C GLY A 27 24.03 -8.89 -13.56
N ASN A 28 25.00 -8.68 -12.67
CA ASN A 28 25.37 -9.65 -11.63
C ASN A 28 24.40 -9.55 -10.46
N ALA A 29 23.48 -10.51 -10.35
CA ALA A 29 22.61 -10.67 -9.20
C ALA A 29 23.45 -10.75 -7.91
N SER A 30 23.32 -9.77 -7.02
CA SER A 30 23.89 -9.93 -5.68
C SER A 30 23.07 -10.99 -4.97
N SER A 31 23.67 -12.14 -4.68
CA SER A 31 23.08 -13.25 -3.94
C SER A 31 22.94 -12.94 -2.45
N ASN A 32 22.44 -11.75 -2.11
CA ASN A 32 22.16 -11.42 -0.72
C ASN A 32 20.74 -11.86 -0.38
N ASP A 33 20.65 -12.66 0.69
CA ASP A 33 19.45 -13.12 1.40
C ASP A 33 18.63 -11.96 2.01
N ASP A 34 18.50 -10.82 1.31
CA ASP A 34 17.77 -9.63 1.76
C ASP A 34 16.27 -9.75 1.45
N TYR A 35 15.66 -10.84 1.92
CA TYR A 35 14.22 -11.04 1.85
C TYR A 35 13.52 -10.07 2.80
N LEU A 36 13.01 -8.97 2.26
CA LEU A 36 12.13 -8.06 3.00
C LEU A 36 10.67 -8.54 2.88
N CYS A 37 10.45 -9.78 3.27
CA CYS A 37 9.12 -10.39 3.37
C CYS A 37 9.13 -11.52 4.40
N PHE A 38 7.95 -11.82 4.94
CA PHE A 38 7.75 -13.04 5.71
C PHE A 38 6.40 -13.66 5.35
N TYR A 39 6.31 -14.98 5.54
CA TYR A 39 5.07 -15.70 5.41
C TYR A 39 5.09 -16.92 6.33
N CYS A 40 3.98 -17.18 6.99
CA CYS A 40 3.87 -18.29 7.92
C CYS A 40 2.45 -18.81 8.04
N GLN A 41 2.34 -20.00 8.61
CA GLN A 41 1.10 -20.63 9.03
C GLN A 41 1.21 -20.93 10.53
N THR A 42 0.26 -20.39 11.29
CA THR A 42 0.14 -20.61 12.73
C THR A 42 -0.49 -21.97 13.02
N GLU A 43 -0.41 -22.41 14.29
CA GLU A 43 -1.02 -23.68 14.75
C GLU A 43 -2.54 -23.70 14.54
N ASP A 44 -3.22 -22.56 14.72
CA ASP A 44 -4.66 -22.37 14.49
C ASP A 44 -5.02 -22.25 12.99
N ASN A 45 -4.15 -22.71 12.09
CA ASN A 45 -4.33 -22.69 10.64
C ASN A 45 -4.48 -21.28 10.02
N SER A 46 -4.22 -20.22 10.79
CA SER A 46 -4.18 -18.86 10.27
C SER A 46 -2.90 -18.64 9.51
N CYS A 47 -2.97 -17.98 8.36
CA CYS A 47 -1.80 -17.68 7.55
C CYS A 47 -1.54 -16.19 7.52
N LEU A 48 -0.28 -15.80 7.75
CA LEU A 48 0.13 -14.40 7.78
C LEU A 48 1.21 -14.17 6.73
N TYR A 49 1.09 -13.07 6.01
CA TYR A 49 1.98 -12.66 4.91
C TYR A 49 2.35 -11.19 5.09
N GLY A 50 3.61 -10.84 4.87
CA GLY A 50 4.09 -9.47 4.88
C GLY A 50 5.10 -9.24 3.77
N VAL A 51 4.94 -8.16 3.01
CA VAL A 51 5.88 -7.70 1.97
C VAL A 51 6.25 -6.25 2.27
N PHE A 52 7.56 -5.97 2.25
CA PHE A 52 8.14 -4.70 2.67
C PHE A 52 9.01 -4.15 1.55
N GLU A 53 8.79 -2.90 1.18
CA GLU A 53 9.64 -2.19 0.23
C GLU A 53 10.44 -1.11 0.96
N PRO A 54 11.78 -1.22 0.99
CA PRO A 54 12.64 -0.31 1.73
C PRO A 54 12.74 1.06 1.06
N HIS A 55 12.85 2.10 1.89
CA HIS A 55 13.21 3.46 1.49
C HIS A 55 14.53 3.84 2.13
N ASN A 56 15.47 4.39 1.34
CA ASN A 56 16.71 5.00 1.79
C ASN A 56 17.56 4.17 2.78
N GLY A 57 17.52 2.83 2.66
CA GLY A 57 18.32 1.90 3.46
C GLY A 57 17.57 0.62 3.83
N LEU A 58 18.30 -0.47 4.00
CA LEU A 58 17.72 -1.79 4.32
C LEU A 58 17.52 -2.02 5.82
N ASP A 59 18.35 -1.39 6.68
CA ASP A 59 18.36 -1.69 8.12
C ASP A 59 17.02 -1.33 8.78
N ALA A 60 16.47 -0.16 8.46
CA ALA A 60 15.15 0.26 8.94
C ALA A 60 14.05 -0.71 8.49
N ALA A 61 14.06 -1.12 7.21
CA ALA A 61 13.09 -2.06 6.69
C ALA A 61 13.19 -3.46 7.32
N ARG A 62 14.41 -3.96 7.58
CA ARG A 62 14.64 -5.23 8.28
C ARG A 62 14.13 -5.17 9.72
N PHE A 63 14.36 -4.05 10.42
CA PHE A 63 13.82 -3.82 11.77
C PHE A 63 12.29 -3.81 11.76
N ILE A 64 11.69 -3.01 10.86
CA ILE A 64 10.24 -2.90 10.68
C ILE A 64 9.62 -4.26 10.40
N MET A 65 10.20 -5.05 9.49
CA MET A 65 9.73 -6.39 9.14
C MET A 65 9.71 -7.34 10.35
N GLN A 66 10.84 -7.43 11.06
CA GLN A 66 10.96 -8.31 12.23
C GLN A 66 10.03 -7.89 13.36
N ARG A 67 9.91 -6.58 13.61
CA ARG A 67 9.00 -6.06 14.63
C ARG A 67 7.54 -6.31 14.25
N MET A 68 7.17 -6.08 12.98
CA MET A 68 5.81 -6.32 12.48
C MET A 68 5.42 -7.80 12.62
N ALA A 69 6.31 -8.72 12.27
CA ALA A 69 6.08 -10.15 12.48
C ALA A 69 5.81 -10.47 13.95
N ALA A 70 6.58 -9.90 14.88
CA ALA A 70 6.42 -10.14 16.30
C ALA A 70 5.07 -9.62 16.84
N GLU A 71 4.68 -8.38 16.49
CA GLU A 71 3.43 -7.76 16.94
C GLU A 71 2.17 -8.51 16.45
N LEU A 72 2.26 -9.15 15.28
CA LEU A 72 1.15 -9.89 14.70
C LEU A 72 1.08 -11.35 15.18
N LEU A 73 2.22 -11.95 15.53
CA LEU A 73 2.32 -13.36 15.90
C LEU A 73 2.33 -13.61 17.42
N PHE A 74 2.64 -12.62 18.25
CA PHE A 74 2.82 -12.82 19.69
C PHE A 74 1.98 -11.84 20.53
N PRO A 75 0.82 -12.28 21.07
CA PRO A 75 0.15 -13.56 20.83
C PRO A 75 -0.49 -13.61 19.43
N PRO A 76 -0.73 -14.79 18.83
CA PRO A 76 -1.42 -14.87 17.53
C PRO A 76 -2.92 -14.57 17.69
N PRO A 77 -3.64 -14.23 16.60
CA PRO A 77 -5.11 -14.19 16.63
C PRO A 77 -5.67 -15.57 17.04
N THR A 78 -6.58 -15.58 18.01
CA THR A 78 -7.20 -16.81 18.52
C THR A 78 -8.45 -17.18 17.73
N ALA A 79 -8.88 -18.43 17.84
CA ALA A 79 -10.11 -18.92 17.19
C ALA A 79 -11.38 -18.09 17.50
N ALA A 80 -11.42 -17.45 18.67
CA ALA A 80 -12.56 -16.65 19.14
C ALA A 80 -12.48 -15.16 18.73
N SER A 81 -11.40 -14.73 18.06
CA SER A 81 -11.19 -13.33 17.73
C SER A 81 -12.27 -12.82 16.78
N THR A 82 -12.92 -11.72 17.16
CA THR A 82 -13.92 -11.05 16.31
C THR A 82 -13.25 -10.32 15.15
N ASP A 83 -14.02 -10.03 14.09
CA ASP A 83 -13.51 -9.28 12.94
C ASP A 83 -13.03 -7.86 13.33
N GLU A 84 -13.57 -7.26 14.40
CA GLU A 84 -13.12 -5.98 14.95
C GLU A 84 -11.80 -6.12 15.71
N GLU A 85 -11.68 -7.13 16.57
CA GLU A 85 -10.43 -7.41 17.30
C GLU A 85 -9.26 -7.67 16.36
N ILE A 86 -9.51 -8.34 15.23
CA ILE A 86 -8.49 -8.57 14.20
C ILE A 86 -8.07 -7.25 13.55
N ARG A 87 -9.04 -6.38 13.21
CA ARG A 87 -8.76 -5.06 12.63
C ARG A 87 -7.99 -4.17 13.61
N GLU A 88 -8.36 -4.21 14.89
CA GLU A 88 -7.69 -3.48 15.94
C GLU A 88 -6.27 -4.01 16.20
N LYS A 89 -6.06 -5.33 16.17
CA LYS A 89 -4.74 -5.95 16.24
C LYS A 89 -3.84 -5.48 15.09
N LEU A 90 -4.35 -5.51 13.85
CA LEU A 90 -3.62 -5.01 12.69
C LEU A 90 -3.25 -3.52 12.87
N ARG A 91 -4.21 -2.68 13.28
CA ARG A 91 -3.96 -1.25 13.54
C ARG A 91 -2.88 -1.04 14.59
N ASN A 92 -2.98 -1.74 15.72
CA ASN A 92 -2.05 -1.62 16.84
C ASN A 92 -0.65 -2.12 16.50
N ALA A 93 -0.52 -3.14 15.64
CA ALA A 93 0.78 -3.59 15.16
C ALA A 93 1.55 -2.48 14.43
N PHE A 94 0.89 -1.72 13.53
CA PHE A 94 1.54 -0.60 12.84
C PHE A 94 1.93 0.53 13.81
N VAL A 95 1.06 0.87 14.78
CA VAL A 95 1.36 1.88 15.80
C VAL A 95 2.55 1.45 16.67
N SER A 96 2.56 0.19 17.11
CA SER A 96 3.63 -0.37 17.94
C SER A 96 4.97 -0.43 17.19
N VAL A 97 4.95 -0.81 15.91
CA VAL A 97 6.17 -0.85 15.07
C VAL A 97 6.74 0.55 14.84
N GLU A 98 5.89 1.54 14.55
CA GLU A 98 6.33 2.92 14.38
C GLU A 98 6.95 3.49 15.66
N LYS A 99 6.29 3.25 16.81
CA LYS A 99 6.82 3.65 18.11
C LYS A 99 8.17 2.99 18.41
N ALA A 100 8.28 1.68 18.18
CA ALA A 100 9.52 0.94 18.37
C ALA A 100 10.65 1.43 17.44
N TYR A 101 10.33 1.86 16.22
CA TYR A 101 11.31 2.51 15.34
C TYR A 101 11.84 3.80 15.98
N ILE A 102 10.97 4.68 16.45
CA ILE A 102 11.39 5.95 17.08
C ILE A 102 12.27 5.68 18.30
N GLU A 103 11.88 4.74 19.16
CA GLU A 103 12.67 4.31 20.33
C GLU A 103 14.04 3.77 19.93
N ASN A 104 14.12 2.97 18.86
CA ASN A 104 15.38 2.42 18.36
C ASN A 104 16.35 3.50 17.83
N TYR A 105 15.82 4.62 17.31
CA TYR A 105 16.62 5.73 16.77
C TYR A 105 16.70 6.96 17.69
N ASP A 106 16.13 6.90 18.91
CA ASP A 106 16.03 8.04 19.84
C ASP A 106 17.39 8.68 20.15
N GLY A 107 18.41 7.85 20.40
CA GLY A 107 19.78 8.34 20.64
C GLY A 107 20.35 9.13 19.45
N MET A 108 20.05 8.71 18.21
CA MET A 108 20.49 9.43 17.00
C MET A 108 19.71 10.73 16.81
N ILE A 109 18.41 10.73 17.12
CA ILE A 109 17.57 11.94 17.08
C ILE A 109 18.07 12.98 18.09
N ALA A 110 18.42 12.55 19.31
CA ALA A 110 19.01 13.40 20.34
C ALA A 110 20.38 13.94 19.93
N GLU A 111 21.28 13.09 19.42
CA GLU A 111 22.60 13.49 18.93
C GLU A 111 22.48 14.55 17.82
N ARG A 112 21.62 14.29 16.83
CA ARG A 112 21.36 15.21 15.73
C ARG A 112 20.89 16.57 16.22
N THR A 113 19.95 16.58 17.15
CA THR A 113 19.38 17.83 17.72
C THR A 113 20.46 18.64 18.43
N SER A 114 21.32 17.98 19.22
CA SER A 114 22.47 18.61 19.88
C SER A 114 23.48 19.18 18.87
N LEU A 115 23.81 18.42 17.81
CA LEU A 115 24.71 18.87 16.75
C LEU A 115 24.14 20.05 15.97
N GLN A 116 22.84 20.05 15.69
CA GLN A 116 22.17 21.15 14.99
C GLN A 116 22.19 22.44 15.83
N TYR A 117 21.95 22.35 17.14
CA TYR A 117 22.07 23.49 18.05
C TYR A 117 23.50 24.05 18.10
N ARG A 118 24.50 23.18 18.20
CA ARG A 118 25.92 23.59 18.15
C ARG A 118 26.28 24.26 16.82
N LEU A 119 25.76 23.75 15.70
CA LEU A 119 25.99 24.32 14.39
C LEU A 119 25.43 25.75 14.30
N GLN A 120 24.23 26.00 14.84
CA GLN A 120 23.62 27.32 14.89
C GLN A 120 24.48 28.33 15.67
N ILE A 121 24.99 27.93 16.83
CA ILE A 121 25.91 28.77 17.63
C ILE A 121 27.17 29.11 16.84
N LEU A 122 27.79 28.12 16.19
CA LEU A 122 28.99 28.35 15.37
C LEU A 122 28.73 29.28 14.18
N THR A 123 27.57 29.20 13.54
CA THR A 123 27.21 30.12 12.45
C THR A 123 26.92 31.54 12.92
N ALA A 124 26.42 31.74 14.14
CA ALA A 124 26.13 33.05 14.70
C ALA A 124 27.40 33.81 15.14
N HIS A 125 28.47 33.11 15.52
CA HIS A 125 29.75 33.71 15.93
C HIS A 125 30.73 33.76 14.74
N THR A 126 30.54 34.73 13.84
CA THR A 126 31.34 34.87 12.62
C THR A 126 32.72 35.48 12.90
N THR A 127 33.68 34.65 13.32
CA THR A 127 35.12 34.99 13.30
C THR A 127 35.90 33.84 12.67
N HIS A 128 36.44 34.08 11.46
CA HIS A 128 37.08 33.04 10.63
C HIS A 128 38.43 32.56 11.18
N ASN A 129 38.41 31.49 11.98
CA ASN A 129 39.60 30.73 12.37
C ASN A 129 39.60 29.32 11.74
N ALA A 130 40.77 28.80 11.35
CA ALA A 130 40.92 27.51 10.67
C ALA A 130 40.40 26.31 11.49
N GLN A 131 40.56 26.33 12.82
CA GLN A 131 40.04 25.29 13.73
C GLN A 131 38.51 25.29 13.79
N MET A 132 37.85 26.45 13.67
CA MET A 132 36.39 26.54 13.60
C MET A 132 35.86 25.93 12.30
N SER A 133 36.58 26.09 11.18
CA SER A 133 36.24 25.46 9.90
C SER A 133 36.30 23.93 9.95
N GLN A 134 37.32 23.35 10.62
CA GLN A 134 37.41 21.90 10.79
C GLN A 134 36.29 21.31 11.66
N ASN A 135 35.96 21.95 12.79
CA ASN A 135 34.87 21.53 13.67
C ASN A 135 33.49 21.68 12.98
N TYR A 136 33.30 22.74 12.20
CA TYR A 136 32.10 22.94 11.40
C TYR A 136 31.90 21.81 10.39
N ASN A 137 32.94 21.44 9.65
CA ASN A 137 32.89 20.38 8.66
C ASN A 137 32.66 18.99 9.28
N SER A 138 33.23 18.71 10.45
CA SER A 138 33.00 17.43 11.14
C SER A 138 31.55 17.30 11.64
N ILE A 139 30.97 18.38 12.17
CA ILE A 139 29.55 18.42 12.58
C ILE A 139 28.65 18.18 11.36
N LEU A 140 28.90 18.86 10.24
CA LEU A 140 28.11 18.66 9.01
C LEU A 140 28.21 17.23 8.49
N LYS A 141 29.41 16.64 8.49
CA LYS A 141 29.60 15.26 8.08
C LYS A 141 28.79 14.31 8.95
N ARG A 142 28.86 14.48 10.28
CA ARG A 142 28.11 13.64 11.23
C ARG A 142 26.60 13.81 11.12
N LEU A 143 26.11 15.03 10.92
CA LEU A 143 24.69 15.30 10.65
C LEU A 143 24.22 14.57 9.39
N LYS A 144 25.01 14.59 8.31
CA LYS A 144 24.69 13.88 7.07
C LYS A 144 24.62 12.36 7.26
N GLU A 145 25.56 11.79 8.04
CA GLU A 145 25.54 10.37 8.40
C GLU A 145 24.26 10.01 9.19
N ILE A 146 23.91 10.83 10.19
CA ILE A 146 22.68 10.60 10.97
C ILE A 146 21.43 10.73 10.08
N ASP A 147 21.35 11.76 9.24
CA ASP A 147 20.24 11.98 8.32
C ASP A 147 20.07 10.78 7.37
N GLN A 148 21.16 10.17 6.90
CA GLN A 148 21.10 8.97 6.08
C GLN A 148 20.40 7.81 6.80
N HIS A 149 20.72 7.57 8.08
CA HIS A 149 20.04 6.53 8.86
C HIS A 149 18.58 6.88 9.17
N LEU A 150 18.30 8.13 9.55
CA LEU A 150 16.95 8.59 9.88
C LEU A 150 16.03 8.72 8.65
N SER A 151 16.61 8.74 7.44
CA SER A 151 15.86 8.69 6.19
C SER A 151 15.30 7.30 5.86
N GLY A 152 15.80 6.26 6.54
CA GLY A 152 15.45 4.87 6.31
C GLY A 152 14.04 4.54 6.79
N GLY A 153 13.25 3.86 5.95
CA GLY A 153 11.89 3.44 6.27
C GLY A 153 11.41 2.31 5.35
N ALA A 154 10.12 1.99 5.41
CA ALA A 154 9.51 1.02 4.51
C ALA A 154 8.05 1.32 4.17
N THR A 155 7.68 1.00 2.95
CA THR A 155 6.30 0.73 2.55
C THR A 155 5.95 -0.71 2.90
N VAL A 156 4.75 -0.98 3.40
CA VAL A 156 4.37 -2.28 3.95
C VAL A 156 2.97 -2.70 3.54
N VAL A 157 2.83 -3.93 3.08
CA VAL A 157 1.53 -4.62 2.97
C VAL A 157 1.55 -5.92 3.77
N VAL A 158 0.52 -6.12 4.58
CA VAL A 158 0.30 -7.33 5.38
C VAL A 158 -1.04 -7.93 4.99
N ALA A 159 -1.08 -9.25 4.83
CA ALA A 159 -2.32 -10.01 4.66
C ALA A 159 -2.44 -11.11 5.72
N LEU A 160 -3.60 -11.19 6.36
CA LEU A 160 -3.96 -12.22 7.32
C LEU A 160 -5.15 -13.01 6.79
N VAL A 161 -4.97 -14.32 6.65
CA VAL A 161 -6.05 -15.27 6.39
C VAL A 161 -6.38 -15.98 7.69
N HIS A 162 -7.55 -15.71 8.24
CA HIS A 162 -8.03 -16.26 9.51
C HIS A 162 -9.48 -16.73 9.35
N HIS A 163 -9.77 -17.99 9.66
CA HIS A 163 -11.07 -18.64 9.42
C HIS A 163 -11.69 -18.35 8.06
N ASN A 164 -10.91 -18.53 6.99
CA ASN A 164 -11.40 -18.33 5.62
C ASN A 164 -11.86 -16.87 5.33
N LYS A 165 -11.43 -15.92 6.15
CA LYS A 165 -11.55 -14.48 5.93
C LYS A 165 -10.17 -13.88 5.70
N LEU A 166 -10.06 -13.03 4.69
CA LEU A 166 -8.86 -12.27 4.36
C LEU A 166 -8.99 -10.85 4.89
N PHE A 167 -7.99 -10.41 5.63
CA PHE A 167 -7.77 -9.02 6.05
C PHE A 167 -6.47 -8.54 5.42
N VAL A 168 -6.45 -7.30 4.93
CA VAL A 168 -5.27 -6.68 4.34
C VAL A 168 -5.04 -5.33 4.99
N ALA A 169 -3.82 -5.06 5.44
CA ALA A 169 -3.40 -3.77 5.98
C ALA A 169 -2.24 -3.22 5.15
N ASN A 170 -2.32 -1.97 4.71
CA ASN A 170 -1.33 -1.33 3.84
C ASN A 170 -0.90 0.05 4.35
N VAL A 171 0.40 0.34 4.23
CA VAL A 171 1.01 1.65 4.38
C VAL A 171 2.01 1.85 3.25
N GLY A 172 1.59 2.58 2.21
CA GLY A 172 2.46 3.09 1.15
C GLY A 172 1.98 2.63 -0.22
N GLU A 173 2.91 2.34 -1.10
CA GLU A 173 2.68 1.99 -2.51
C GLU A 173 2.72 0.47 -2.81
N THR A 174 2.87 -0.40 -1.80
CA THR A 174 2.75 -1.85 -1.99
C THR A 174 1.31 -2.22 -2.33
N ARG A 175 1.13 -3.26 -3.15
CA ARG A 175 -0.21 -3.68 -3.60
C ARG A 175 -0.56 -5.09 -3.14
N ALA A 176 -1.83 -5.28 -2.79
CA ALA A 176 -2.44 -6.60 -2.69
C ALA A 176 -3.51 -6.78 -3.78
N LEU A 177 -3.42 -7.85 -4.58
CA LEU A 177 -4.37 -8.18 -5.63
C LEU A 177 -5.04 -9.51 -5.34
N LEU A 178 -6.37 -9.54 -5.30
CA LEU A 178 -7.14 -10.77 -5.22
C LEU A 178 -7.69 -11.13 -6.59
N CYS A 179 -7.30 -12.30 -7.09
CA CYS A 179 -7.82 -12.84 -8.34
C CYS A 179 -8.96 -13.81 -8.07
N ARG A 180 -10.15 -13.50 -8.59
CA ARG A 180 -11.37 -14.31 -8.47
C ARG A 180 -11.89 -14.69 -9.84
N THR A 181 -12.44 -15.89 -9.97
CA THR A 181 -13.14 -16.31 -11.19
C THR A 181 -14.63 -16.04 -11.02
N ASP A 182 -15.25 -15.31 -11.94
CA ASP A 182 -16.71 -15.11 -11.93
C ASP A 182 -17.47 -16.34 -12.45
N ASP A 183 -18.80 -16.28 -12.40
CA ASP A 183 -19.68 -17.39 -12.81
C ASP A 183 -19.51 -17.78 -14.29
N ASN A 184 -18.95 -16.89 -15.12
CA ASN A 184 -18.67 -17.14 -16.53
C ASN A 184 -17.28 -17.74 -16.76
N GLY A 185 -16.54 -18.06 -15.70
CA GLY A 185 -15.17 -18.58 -15.78
C GLY A 185 -14.13 -17.50 -16.10
N VAL A 186 -14.48 -16.22 -16.01
CA VAL A 186 -13.58 -15.09 -16.32
C VAL A 186 -12.81 -14.70 -15.06
N LEU A 187 -11.48 -14.60 -15.15
CA LEU A 187 -10.65 -14.12 -14.05
C LEU A 187 -10.76 -12.59 -13.93
N ARG A 188 -11.22 -12.13 -12.78
CA ARG A 188 -11.27 -10.73 -12.37
C ARG A 188 -10.16 -10.45 -11.37
N VAL A 189 -9.43 -9.37 -11.61
CA VAL A 189 -8.36 -8.87 -10.74
C VAL A 189 -8.92 -7.70 -9.94
N ILE A 190 -8.87 -7.83 -8.62
CA ILE A 190 -9.36 -6.82 -7.68
C ILE A 190 -8.18 -6.31 -6.89
N GLN A 191 -7.84 -5.03 -7.03
CA GLN A 191 -6.83 -4.41 -6.17
C GLN A 191 -7.49 -4.13 -4.81
N LEU A 192 -6.96 -4.77 -3.76
CA LEU A 192 -7.50 -4.67 -2.41
C LEU A 192 -6.99 -3.45 -1.66
N THR A 193 -5.77 -2.99 -1.94
CA THR A 193 -5.14 -1.82 -1.29
C THR A 193 -5.32 -0.56 -2.14
N VAL A 194 -5.27 0.62 -1.53
CA VAL A 194 -5.15 1.88 -2.28
C VAL A 194 -3.71 2.38 -2.20
N ASP A 195 -3.19 2.88 -3.33
CA ASP A 195 -1.83 3.44 -3.38
C ASP A 195 -1.79 4.76 -2.58
N HIS A 196 -0.96 4.82 -1.54
CA HIS A 196 -0.70 6.07 -0.80
C HIS A 196 0.37 6.90 -1.52
N SER A 197 -0.05 7.61 -2.58
CA SER A 197 0.82 8.40 -3.44
C SER A 197 0.23 9.77 -3.75
N LEU A 198 1.01 10.66 -4.38
CA LEU A 198 0.54 11.98 -4.82
C LEU A 198 -0.45 11.92 -5.99
N ASN A 199 -0.67 10.76 -6.61
CA ASN A 199 -1.71 10.56 -7.62
C ASN A 199 -3.08 10.20 -6.99
N ASN A 200 -3.11 9.96 -5.67
CA ASN A 200 -4.33 9.64 -4.95
C ASN A 200 -5.00 10.93 -4.45
N GLU A 201 -6.20 11.23 -4.94
CA GLU A 201 -6.94 12.44 -4.58
C GLU A 201 -7.32 12.49 -3.09
N ASP A 202 -7.56 11.35 -2.44
CA ASP A 202 -7.85 11.31 -0.99
C ASP A 202 -6.60 11.71 -0.17
N GLU A 203 -5.41 11.27 -0.60
CA GLU A 203 -4.15 11.67 0.03
C GLU A 203 -3.79 13.13 -0.26
N LEU A 204 -4.05 13.62 -1.48
CA LEU A 204 -3.91 15.04 -1.79
C LEU A 204 -4.84 15.91 -0.95
N LEU A 205 -6.09 15.48 -0.76
CA LEU A 205 -7.06 16.16 0.11
C LEU A 205 -6.57 16.15 1.56
N ARG A 206 -6.06 15.02 2.06
CA ARG A 206 -5.45 14.93 3.39
C ARG A 206 -4.31 15.93 3.57
N LEU A 207 -3.38 16.01 2.59
CA LEU A 207 -2.29 16.99 2.62
C LEU A 207 -2.82 18.44 2.56
N SER A 208 -3.87 18.70 1.79
CA SER A 208 -4.54 20.01 1.75
C SER A 208 -5.05 20.46 3.12
N HIS A 209 -5.68 19.54 3.86
CA HIS A 209 -6.16 19.82 5.22
C HIS A 209 -5.04 20.13 6.21
N LEU A 210 -3.79 19.75 5.91
CA LEU A 210 -2.61 20.13 6.69
C LEU A 210 -2.10 21.55 6.35
N GLY A 211 -2.71 22.25 5.39
CA GLY A 211 -2.25 23.57 4.92
C GLY A 211 -1.15 23.48 3.86
N LEU A 212 -1.02 22.35 3.18
CA LEU A 212 -0.11 22.18 2.06
C LEU A 212 -0.78 22.54 0.73
N ASP A 213 -0.01 23.17 -0.17
CA ASP A 213 -0.49 23.58 -1.50
C ASP A 213 -0.45 22.39 -2.46
N VAL A 214 -1.59 21.73 -2.63
CA VAL A 214 -1.79 20.55 -3.48
C VAL A 214 -1.34 20.78 -4.93
N ASN A 215 -1.44 22.00 -5.45
CA ASN A 215 -1.07 22.28 -6.84
C ASN A 215 0.43 22.11 -7.08
N LYS A 216 1.26 22.31 -6.05
CA LYS A 216 2.70 22.04 -6.11
C LYS A 216 3.01 20.54 -6.13
N PHE A 217 2.11 19.72 -5.58
CA PHE A 217 2.30 18.27 -5.46
C PHE A 217 1.72 17.47 -6.63
N ARG A 218 0.71 17.99 -7.35
CA ARG A 218 0.10 17.29 -8.51
C ARG A 218 1.11 16.88 -9.59
N ASN A 219 2.20 17.62 -9.74
CA ASN A 219 3.29 17.30 -10.69
C ASN A 219 4.59 16.91 -9.98
N ALA A 220 4.56 16.78 -8.65
CA ALA A 220 5.74 16.38 -7.89
C ALA A 220 5.83 14.85 -7.87
N GLN A 221 7.05 14.34 -8.07
CA GLN A 221 7.32 12.92 -7.94
C GLN A 221 7.60 12.52 -6.48
N TYR A 222 8.06 13.47 -5.65
CA TYR A 222 8.54 13.20 -4.29
C TYR A 222 7.85 14.10 -3.27
N LEU A 223 7.52 13.51 -2.12
CA LEU A 223 7.14 14.17 -0.89
C LEU A 223 8.32 14.07 0.10
N GLY A 224 9.11 15.13 0.19
CA GLY A 224 10.38 15.10 0.93
C GLY A 224 11.42 14.24 0.23
N ASN A 225 11.74 13.07 0.80
CA ASN A 225 12.75 12.13 0.30
C ASN A 225 12.17 10.78 -0.19
N GLN A 226 10.86 10.69 -0.41
CA GLN A 226 10.19 9.46 -0.85
C GLN A 226 9.01 9.77 -1.80
N THR A 227 8.52 8.76 -2.51
CA THR A 227 7.41 8.90 -3.48
C THR A 227 6.02 8.74 -2.85
N GLY A 228 5.93 7.96 -1.77
CA GLY A 228 4.69 7.69 -1.05
C GLY A 228 4.33 8.77 -0.02
N THR A 229 3.03 8.87 0.28
CA THR A 229 2.48 9.79 1.29
C THR A 229 2.33 9.15 2.67
N ARG A 230 2.56 7.83 2.78
CA ARG A 230 2.58 7.07 4.02
C ARG A 230 3.71 6.05 4.01
N CYS A 231 4.38 5.87 5.15
CA CYS A 231 5.42 4.85 5.36
C CYS A 231 5.62 4.57 6.86
N LEU A 232 6.25 3.44 7.18
CA LEU A 232 6.82 3.19 8.51
C LEU A 232 8.28 3.67 8.55
N GLY A 233 8.70 4.24 9.67
CA GLY A 233 10.04 4.83 9.84
C GLY A 233 10.23 6.15 9.10
N ASN A 234 11.41 6.41 8.55
CA ASN A 234 11.76 7.66 7.86
C ASN A 234 11.40 8.91 8.70
N TYR A 235 12.11 9.08 9.82
CA TYR A 235 11.88 10.19 10.74
C TYR A 235 12.03 11.56 10.08
N LEU A 236 12.81 11.68 9.00
CA LEU A 236 13.02 12.95 8.31
C LEU A 236 11.71 13.58 7.81
N VAL A 237 10.79 12.80 7.24
CA VAL A 237 9.50 13.29 6.70
C VAL A 237 8.37 13.30 7.74
N LYS A 238 8.70 12.93 8.97
CA LYS A 238 7.85 12.97 10.16
C LYS A 238 8.39 14.03 11.11
N GLY A 239 9.06 13.68 12.20
CA GLY A 239 9.55 14.64 13.20
C GLY A 239 10.45 15.79 12.69
N LEU A 240 11.01 15.70 11.47
CA LEU A 240 11.83 16.75 10.87
C LEU A 240 11.29 17.29 9.52
N TYR A 241 10.00 17.07 9.20
CA TYR A 241 9.45 17.45 7.88
C TYR A 241 9.63 18.94 7.55
N ARG A 242 9.70 19.80 8.57
CA ARG A 242 9.86 21.26 8.41
C ARG A 242 11.19 21.65 7.75
N ALA A 243 12.17 20.76 7.74
CA ALA A 243 13.44 20.96 7.03
C ALA A 243 13.29 20.80 5.51
N PHE A 244 12.23 20.14 5.01
CA PHE A 244 11.99 20.00 3.58
C PHE A 244 11.29 21.22 2.99
N PRO A 245 11.80 21.76 1.87
CA PRO A 245 11.10 22.81 1.12
C PRO A 245 9.69 22.36 0.75
N GLY A 246 8.71 23.22 1.04
CA GLY A 246 7.30 22.95 0.72
C GLY A 246 6.52 22.17 1.77
N LEU A 247 7.16 21.57 2.79
CA LEU A 247 6.46 20.88 3.89
C LEU A 247 6.37 21.71 5.18
N GLY A 248 7.15 22.79 5.29
CA GLY A 248 7.23 23.61 6.50
C GLY A 248 5.92 24.27 6.94
N SER A 249 4.94 24.44 6.05
CA SER A 249 3.62 24.99 6.39
C SER A 249 2.63 23.97 6.96
N ALA A 250 2.98 22.68 6.98
CA ALA A 250 2.10 21.65 7.52
C ALA A 250 1.83 21.86 9.02
N THR A 251 0.58 21.63 9.43
CA THR A 251 0.14 21.70 10.83
C THR A 251 0.56 20.47 11.64
N SER A 252 0.68 19.31 11.00
CA SER A 252 1.16 18.05 11.56
C SER A 252 1.97 17.26 10.53
N ASP A 253 2.45 16.08 10.90
CA ASP A 253 3.26 15.21 10.03
C ASP A 253 2.55 14.93 8.68
N PRO A 254 3.14 15.32 7.55
CA PRO A 254 2.54 15.12 6.24
C PRO A 254 2.59 13.67 5.79
N VAL A 255 3.64 12.94 6.18
CA VAL A 255 3.78 11.50 6.00
C VAL A 255 3.36 10.81 7.29
N ILE A 256 2.42 9.86 7.20
CA ILE A 256 1.90 9.16 8.37
C ILE A 256 2.13 7.64 8.30
N ALA A 257 2.12 6.98 9.45
CA ALA A 257 2.27 5.53 9.61
C ALA A 257 0.94 4.77 9.70
N GLN A 258 -0.19 5.48 9.58
CA GLN A 258 -1.51 4.89 9.78
C GLN A 258 -1.89 3.94 8.63
N PRO A 259 -2.19 2.66 8.91
CA PRO A 259 -2.59 1.70 7.89
C PRO A 259 -4.01 1.95 7.40
N GLU A 260 -4.22 1.71 6.11
CA GLU A 260 -5.55 1.41 5.58
C GLU A 260 -5.79 -0.09 5.70
N ILE A 261 -6.94 -0.48 6.27
CA ILE A 261 -7.29 -1.87 6.53
C ILE A 261 -8.54 -2.23 5.74
N HIS A 262 -8.44 -3.26 4.90
CA HIS A 262 -9.54 -3.80 4.12
C HIS A 262 -9.91 -5.21 4.57
N GLY A 263 -11.21 -5.51 4.57
CA GLY A 263 -11.77 -6.79 4.98
C GLY A 263 -12.66 -6.67 6.23
N PRO A 264 -13.25 -7.78 6.70
CA PRO A 264 -13.02 -9.15 6.24
C PRO A 264 -13.53 -9.41 4.81
N ILE A 265 -12.73 -10.10 4.00
CA ILE A 265 -13.14 -10.63 2.70
C ILE A 265 -13.33 -12.13 2.84
N LYS A 266 -14.55 -12.63 2.66
CA LYS A 266 -14.81 -14.07 2.66
C LYS A 266 -14.10 -14.72 1.47
N LEU A 267 -13.27 -15.72 1.74
CA LEU A 267 -12.60 -16.52 0.72
C LEU A 267 -13.53 -17.66 0.34
N ASP A 268 -14.16 -17.58 -0.82
CA ASP A 268 -15.03 -18.65 -1.33
C ASP A 268 -14.32 -19.45 -2.43
N GLU A 269 -15.04 -20.39 -3.04
CA GLU A 269 -14.55 -21.22 -4.13
C GLU A 269 -14.17 -20.41 -5.38
N SER A 270 -14.59 -19.15 -5.50
CA SER A 270 -14.22 -18.28 -6.62
C SER A 270 -12.82 -17.67 -6.47
N CYS A 271 -12.30 -17.58 -5.24
CA CYS A 271 -10.97 -17.06 -4.95
C CYS A 271 -9.90 -18.01 -5.49
N ARG A 272 -9.05 -17.53 -6.39
CA ARG A 272 -8.01 -18.33 -7.04
C ARG A 272 -6.66 -18.15 -6.35
N PHE A 273 -6.17 -16.92 -6.29
CA PHE A 273 -4.90 -16.61 -5.65
C PHE A 273 -4.86 -15.14 -5.21
N LEU A 274 -4.02 -14.86 -4.21
CA LEU A 274 -3.67 -13.53 -3.71
C LEU A 274 -2.24 -13.22 -4.12
N VAL A 275 -2.01 -11.99 -4.59
CA VAL A 275 -0.68 -11.46 -4.91
C VAL A 275 -0.37 -10.30 -3.97
N LEU A 276 0.80 -10.32 -3.33
CA LEU A 276 1.39 -9.17 -2.65
C LEU A 276 2.65 -8.76 -3.41
N VAL A 277 2.79 -7.46 -3.70
CA VAL A 277 3.82 -6.99 -4.64
C VAL A 277 4.35 -5.60 -4.28
N THR A 278 5.65 -5.38 -4.47
CA THR A 278 6.31 -4.08 -4.29
C THR A 278 6.15 -3.17 -5.52
N ALA A 279 6.32 -1.87 -5.33
CA ALA A 279 6.28 -0.89 -6.41
C ALA A 279 7.37 -1.11 -7.45
N GLY A 280 8.54 -1.61 -7.04
CA GLY A 280 9.60 -2.04 -7.96
C GLY A 280 9.17 -3.01 -9.06
N VAL A 281 8.13 -3.84 -8.83
CA VAL A 281 7.63 -4.79 -9.84
C VAL A 281 6.66 -4.10 -10.81
N TYR A 282 5.57 -3.53 -10.28
CA TYR A 282 4.50 -3.04 -11.13
C TYR A 282 4.87 -1.72 -11.83
N LYS A 283 5.80 -0.92 -11.27
CA LYS A 283 6.32 0.29 -11.94
C LYS A 283 7.13 -0.06 -13.19
N ARG A 284 7.89 -1.16 -13.18
CA ARG A 284 8.58 -1.66 -14.41
C ARG A 284 7.59 -2.03 -15.50
N LEU A 285 6.51 -2.74 -15.13
CA LEU A 285 5.43 -3.05 -16.08
C LEU A 285 4.77 -1.77 -16.64
N GLN A 286 4.57 -0.75 -15.81
CA GLN A 286 4.03 0.54 -16.23
C GLN A 286 4.96 1.27 -17.21
N GLU A 287 6.27 1.26 -16.94
CA GLU A 287 7.28 1.88 -17.79
C GLU A 287 7.35 1.23 -19.17
N VAL A 288 7.29 -0.10 -19.24
CA VAL A 288 7.34 -0.84 -20.52
C VAL A 288 6.04 -0.72 -21.31
N LYS A 289 4.88 -0.88 -20.65
CA LYS A 289 3.59 -1.10 -21.34
C LYS A 289 2.67 0.11 -21.36
N GLY A 290 2.99 1.19 -20.66
CA GLY A 290 2.32 2.50 -20.79
C GLY A 290 0.86 2.58 -20.33
N GLY A 291 0.40 1.72 -19.41
CA GLY A 291 -1.00 1.69 -18.95
C GLY A 291 -1.17 1.34 -17.47
N ILE A 292 -1.37 2.36 -16.62
CA ILE A 292 -1.55 2.20 -15.16
C ILE A 292 -2.78 1.33 -14.84
N GLU A 293 -3.89 1.54 -15.56
CA GLU A 293 -5.14 0.82 -15.34
C GLU A 293 -5.04 -0.68 -15.69
N GLN A 294 -4.15 -1.04 -16.62
CA GLN A 294 -3.99 -2.43 -17.08
C GLN A 294 -2.86 -3.16 -16.37
N THR A 295 -2.02 -2.47 -15.59
CA THR A 295 -0.82 -3.06 -14.97
C THR A 295 -1.15 -4.28 -14.10
N ASN A 296 -2.17 -4.19 -13.24
CA ASN A 296 -2.56 -5.28 -12.35
C ASN A 296 -3.09 -6.49 -13.14
N LYS A 297 -3.80 -6.22 -14.24
CA LYS A 297 -4.29 -7.26 -15.14
C LYS A 297 -3.12 -7.97 -15.83
N GLN A 298 -2.17 -7.22 -16.36
CA GLN A 298 -0.97 -7.76 -17.02
C GLN A 298 -0.13 -8.59 -16.04
N LEU A 299 0.10 -8.10 -14.82
CA LEU A 299 0.80 -8.87 -13.78
C LEU A 299 0.08 -10.18 -13.48
N SER A 300 -1.25 -10.13 -13.32
CA SER A 300 -2.05 -11.33 -13.03
C SER A 300 -2.09 -12.31 -14.22
N GLN A 301 -2.00 -11.79 -15.45
CA GLN A 301 -1.86 -12.61 -16.66
C GLN A 301 -0.53 -13.36 -16.66
N LEU A 302 0.59 -12.69 -16.39
CA LEU A 302 1.90 -13.32 -16.29
C LEU A 302 1.93 -14.40 -15.20
N VAL A 303 1.31 -14.14 -14.05
CA VAL A 303 1.15 -15.13 -12.97
C VAL A 303 0.39 -16.36 -13.46
N VAL A 304 -0.76 -16.18 -14.13
CA VAL A 304 -1.58 -17.30 -14.65
C VAL A 304 -0.85 -18.09 -15.74
N GLU A 305 -0.10 -17.42 -16.60
CA GLU A 305 0.73 -18.07 -17.60
C GLU A 305 1.83 -18.92 -16.94
N ASN A 306 2.50 -18.38 -15.93
CA ASN A 306 3.53 -19.12 -15.18
C ASN A 306 2.95 -20.29 -14.39
N PHE A 307 1.75 -20.17 -13.81
CA PHE A 307 1.03 -21.31 -13.24
C PHE A 307 0.80 -22.48 -14.22
N ARG A 308 0.77 -22.20 -15.53
CA ARG A 308 0.58 -23.22 -16.57
C ARG A 308 1.89 -23.77 -17.13
N LYS A 309 2.94 -22.96 -17.15
CA LYS A 309 4.27 -23.31 -17.68
C LYS A 309 5.13 -24.01 -16.63
N GLU A 310 5.11 -23.53 -15.39
CA GLU A 310 5.99 -24.00 -14.32
C GLU A 310 5.45 -25.27 -13.66
N LEU A 311 6.32 -26.27 -13.53
CA LEU A 311 6.02 -27.53 -12.83
C LEU A 311 6.22 -27.40 -11.32
N ASP A 312 7.16 -26.56 -10.88
CA ASP A 312 7.47 -26.32 -9.48
C ASP A 312 6.77 -25.04 -9.01
N PHE A 313 5.76 -25.21 -8.15
CA PHE A 313 4.98 -24.10 -7.59
C PHE A 313 5.86 -23.05 -6.91
N ASN A 314 6.97 -23.45 -6.29
CA ASN A 314 7.86 -22.53 -5.58
C ASN A 314 8.61 -21.58 -6.53
N LYS A 315 8.76 -21.95 -7.81
CA LYS A 315 9.47 -21.15 -8.82
C LYS A 315 8.60 -20.16 -9.55
N ILE A 316 7.27 -20.27 -9.46
CA ILE A 316 6.33 -19.39 -10.19
C ILE A 316 6.63 -17.91 -9.94
N SER A 317 6.82 -17.50 -8.68
CA SER A 317 7.11 -16.09 -8.36
C SER A 317 8.45 -15.65 -8.97
N GLN A 318 9.45 -16.53 -9.00
CA GLN A 318 10.76 -16.25 -9.57
C GLN A 318 10.66 -16.08 -11.09
N SER A 319 10.04 -17.03 -11.80
CA SER A 319 9.86 -16.98 -13.25
C SER A 319 9.07 -15.74 -13.70
N VAL A 320 8.01 -15.36 -12.96
CA VAL A 320 7.26 -14.12 -13.25
C VAL A 320 8.16 -12.89 -13.12
N LEU A 321 8.99 -12.81 -12.09
CA LEU A 321 9.89 -11.66 -11.91
C LEU A 321 11.01 -11.63 -12.96
N GLU A 322 11.52 -12.78 -13.37
CA GLU A 322 12.52 -12.90 -14.43
C GLU A 322 11.95 -12.44 -15.79
N GLU A 323 10.74 -12.88 -16.15
CA GLU A 323 10.05 -12.42 -17.38
C GLU A 323 9.85 -10.89 -17.37
N ILE A 324 9.44 -10.30 -16.23
CA ILE A 324 9.26 -8.84 -16.10
C ILE A 324 10.59 -8.10 -16.23
N GLU A 325 11.65 -8.62 -15.61
CA GLU A 325 12.97 -7.98 -15.62
C GLU A 325 13.61 -8.03 -17.01
N GLU A 326 13.51 -9.17 -17.70
CA GLU A 326 14.02 -9.31 -19.06
C GLU A 326 13.34 -8.32 -20.02
N GLU A 327 12.01 -8.20 -19.94
CA GLU A 327 11.24 -7.26 -20.76
C GLU A 327 11.62 -5.80 -20.44
N PHE A 328 11.78 -5.48 -19.16
CA PHE A 328 12.18 -4.15 -18.69
C PHE A 328 13.60 -3.77 -19.13
N LEU A 329 14.59 -4.65 -18.95
CA LEU A 329 15.96 -4.40 -19.39
C LEU A 329 16.05 -4.24 -20.90
N SER A 330 15.32 -5.06 -21.66
CA SER A 330 15.21 -4.93 -23.12
C SER A 330 14.63 -3.56 -23.52
N TYR A 331 13.58 -3.11 -22.85
CA TYR A 331 13.00 -1.78 -23.05
C TYR A 331 14.01 -0.67 -22.74
N CYS A 332 14.75 -0.77 -21.64
CA CYS A 332 15.77 0.22 -21.28
C CYS A 332 16.90 0.29 -22.32
N ILE A 333 17.42 -0.86 -22.77
CA ILE A 333 18.46 -0.93 -23.80
C ILE A 333 17.97 -0.28 -25.10
N ASN A 334 16.76 -0.64 -25.55
CA ASN A 334 16.19 -0.12 -26.79
C ASN A 334 15.92 1.39 -26.77
N ASN A 335 15.71 1.97 -25.59
CA ASN A 335 15.43 3.40 -25.41
C ASN A 335 16.60 4.20 -24.83
N ASN A 336 17.80 3.60 -24.70
CA ASN A 336 18.97 4.22 -24.07
C ASN A 336 18.70 4.76 -22.65
N LEU A 337 17.87 4.05 -21.88
CA LEU A 337 17.56 4.38 -20.50
C LEU A 337 18.48 3.62 -19.54
N THR A 338 18.85 4.25 -18.43
CA THR A 338 19.59 3.60 -17.35
C THR A 338 18.63 3.19 -16.24
N PRO A 339 18.44 1.88 -15.97
CA PRO A 339 17.64 1.40 -14.87
C PRO A 339 18.07 2.01 -13.53
N LYS A 340 17.10 2.27 -12.65
CA LYS A 340 17.41 2.65 -11.28
C LYS A 340 18.01 1.45 -10.53
N SER A 341 19.25 1.60 -10.08
CA SER A 341 19.94 0.59 -9.29
C SER A 341 19.30 0.38 -7.91
N ASN A 342 19.51 -0.81 -7.33
CA ASN A 342 19.04 -1.18 -5.99
C ASN A 342 17.52 -1.02 -5.80
N THR A 343 16.74 -1.20 -6.87
CA THR A 343 15.29 -1.25 -6.78
C THR A 343 14.90 -2.59 -6.17
N HIS A 344 14.12 -2.56 -5.09
CA HIS A 344 13.69 -3.75 -4.40
C HIS A 344 12.44 -4.36 -5.05
N VAL A 345 12.52 -5.65 -5.34
CA VAL A 345 11.54 -6.36 -6.15
C VAL A 345 11.11 -7.57 -5.35
N THR A 346 9.84 -7.62 -4.96
CA THR A 346 9.28 -8.78 -4.28
C THR A 346 7.92 -9.10 -4.85
N LEU A 347 7.70 -10.39 -5.11
CA LEU A 347 6.43 -10.96 -5.50
C LEU A 347 6.13 -12.15 -4.60
N LEU A 348 5.01 -12.09 -3.88
CA LEU A 348 4.50 -13.18 -3.07
C LEU A 348 3.13 -13.59 -3.61
N ILE A 349 2.97 -14.88 -3.88
CA ILE A 349 1.72 -15.45 -4.40
C ILE A 349 1.22 -16.51 -3.43
N ARG A 350 0.04 -16.28 -2.85
CA ARG A 350 -0.71 -17.28 -2.08
C ARG A 350 -1.77 -17.90 -2.98
N ASN A 351 -1.61 -19.17 -3.32
CA ASN A 351 -2.57 -19.93 -4.10
C ASN A 351 -3.70 -20.45 -3.21
N PHE A 352 -4.96 -20.11 -3.49
CA PHE A 352 -6.11 -20.70 -2.81
C PHE A 352 -6.60 -21.95 -3.53
N ASN A 353 -7.06 -21.80 -4.78
CA ASN A 353 -7.72 -22.85 -5.56
C ASN A 353 -7.37 -22.76 -7.06
N PHE A 354 -6.20 -22.21 -7.41
CA PHE A 354 -5.71 -22.26 -8.79
C PHE A 354 -4.98 -23.58 -9.01
N LEU A 355 -5.65 -24.48 -9.74
CA LEU A 355 -5.09 -25.80 -10.04
C LEU A 355 -4.08 -25.68 -11.20
N PRO A 356 -2.88 -26.27 -11.06
CA PRO A 356 -1.98 -26.42 -12.19
C PRO A 356 -2.63 -27.31 -13.27
N PRO A 357 -2.22 -27.19 -14.55
CA PRO A 357 -2.70 -28.08 -15.59
C PRO A 357 -2.40 -29.53 -15.20
N ILE A 358 -3.42 -30.40 -15.21
CA ILE A 358 -3.20 -31.84 -15.08
C ILE A 358 -2.34 -32.27 -16.29
N PRO A 359 -1.20 -32.94 -16.10
CA PRO A 359 -0.49 -33.56 -17.23
C PRO A 359 -1.46 -34.53 -17.88
N GLN A 360 -1.82 -34.29 -19.14
CA GLN A 360 -2.66 -35.20 -19.90
C GLN A 360 -1.93 -36.55 -19.99
N ARG A 361 -2.34 -37.52 -19.16
CA ARG A 361 -2.21 -38.92 -19.55
C ARG A 361 -3.15 -39.10 -20.74
N GLU A 362 -2.62 -39.64 -21.82
CA GLU A 362 -3.35 -39.95 -23.04
C GLU A 362 -4.58 -40.82 -22.74
N THR A 363 -5.71 -40.17 -22.48
CA THR A 363 -7.02 -40.81 -22.54
C THR A 363 -7.92 -39.88 -23.32
N ASN A 364 -8.34 -40.35 -24.49
CA ASN A 364 -9.20 -39.69 -25.47
C ASN A 364 -10.58 -39.35 -24.90
N THR A 365 -10.64 -38.35 -24.03
CA THR A 365 -11.88 -37.65 -23.68
C THR A 365 -11.59 -36.16 -23.67
N VAL A 366 -12.19 -35.44 -24.62
CA VAL A 366 -12.11 -33.99 -24.75
C VAL A 366 -12.71 -33.33 -23.51
N GLN A 367 -11.90 -33.05 -22.49
CA GLN A 367 -12.26 -32.09 -21.46
C GLN A 367 -12.01 -30.70 -22.03
N LYS A 368 -13.04 -29.84 -22.00
CA LYS A 368 -12.98 -28.44 -22.42
C LYS A 368 -11.75 -27.79 -21.77
N GLN A 369 -10.84 -27.28 -22.60
CA GLN A 369 -9.75 -26.42 -22.15
C GLN A 369 -10.35 -25.28 -21.31
N ASN A 370 -9.91 -25.15 -20.05
CA ASN A 370 -10.24 -24.00 -19.20
C ASN A 370 -9.55 -22.75 -19.76
N ALA A 371 -10.10 -22.20 -20.84
CA ALA A 371 -9.72 -20.93 -21.39
C ALA A 371 -10.10 -19.84 -20.39
N VAL A 372 -9.17 -19.52 -19.48
CA VAL A 372 -9.29 -18.38 -18.58
C VAL A 372 -9.36 -17.12 -19.44
N ARG A 373 -10.57 -16.58 -19.58
CA ARG A 373 -10.78 -15.25 -20.17
C ARG A 373 -10.53 -14.23 -19.08
N PHE A 374 -9.88 -13.12 -19.42
CA PHE A 374 -9.66 -12.02 -18.48
C PHE A 374 -10.69 -10.93 -18.73
N ASN A 375 -11.27 -10.37 -17.66
CA ASN A 375 -12.10 -9.19 -17.79
C ASN A 375 -11.22 -7.99 -18.19
N PRO A 376 -11.60 -7.15 -19.18
CA PRO A 376 -10.85 -5.94 -19.51
C PRO A 376 -10.75 -4.91 -18.38
N ILE A 377 -11.65 -4.94 -17.39
CA ILE A 377 -11.75 -3.92 -16.34
C ILE A 377 -11.19 -4.45 -15.01
N VAL A 378 -10.26 -3.72 -14.41
CA VAL A 378 -9.80 -3.92 -13.03
C VAL A 378 -10.78 -3.21 -12.10
N GLN A 379 -11.27 -3.90 -11.06
CA GLN A 379 -12.13 -3.29 -10.06
C GLN A 379 -11.29 -2.76 -8.90
N SER A 380 -11.30 -1.44 -8.68
CA SER A 380 -10.83 -0.81 -7.44
C SER A 380 -12.00 -0.71 -6.46
N LYS A 381 -11.76 -0.98 -5.18
CA LYS A 381 -12.74 -0.67 -4.13
C LYS A 381 -12.62 0.81 -3.77
N SER A 382 -13.57 1.63 -4.21
CA SER A 382 -13.77 2.98 -3.66
C SER A 382 -14.55 2.89 -2.34
N ASN A 383 -14.20 3.69 -1.33
CA ASN A 383 -14.84 3.70 0.00
C ASN A 383 -16.29 4.24 0.01
N THR A 384 -16.92 4.44 -1.15
CA THR A 384 -18.23 5.13 -1.29
C THR A 384 -19.42 4.23 -1.61
N LEU A 385 -19.27 2.91 -1.68
CA LEU A 385 -20.40 1.99 -1.91
C LEU A 385 -20.44 0.89 -0.84
N LEU A 386 -20.96 1.26 0.33
CA LEU A 386 -21.51 0.31 1.30
C LEU A 386 -23.02 0.23 1.08
N ASN A 387 -23.52 -0.99 0.81
CA ASN A 387 -24.92 -1.43 0.85
C ASN A 387 -25.75 -1.54 -0.44
N GLU A 388 -25.20 -1.89 -1.59
CA GLU A 388 -26.05 -2.37 -2.70
C GLU A 388 -25.41 -3.50 -3.50
N ILE A 389 -25.29 -4.69 -2.91
CA ILE A 389 -25.45 -5.97 -3.62
C ILE A 389 -25.90 -7.00 -2.57
N ASP A 390 -27.17 -6.96 -2.14
CA ASP A 390 -27.86 -8.11 -1.53
C ASP A 390 -29.37 -7.85 -1.57
N SER A 391 -29.94 -7.98 -2.76
CA SER A 391 -31.37 -8.05 -3.10
C SER A 391 -31.36 -8.59 -4.54
N GLU A 392 -31.84 -9.78 -4.88
CA GLU A 392 -33.19 -10.29 -4.71
C GLU A 392 -33.19 -11.83 -4.85
N LEU A 393 -34.00 -12.54 -4.06
CA LEU A 393 -35.15 -13.33 -4.56
C LEU A 393 -35.76 -14.11 -3.38
N TYR A 394 -36.80 -13.55 -2.76
CA TYR A 394 -37.91 -14.38 -2.26
C TYR A 394 -39.22 -13.70 -2.63
N SER A 395 -39.93 -14.39 -3.52
CA SER A 395 -41.33 -14.18 -3.84
C SER A 395 -42.19 -14.29 -2.58
N SER A 396 -43.09 -13.32 -2.36
CA SER A 396 -44.52 -13.61 -2.14
C SER A 396 -45.36 -12.35 -1.86
N GLY A 397 -46.47 -12.20 -2.59
CA GLY A 397 -47.79 -11.90 -2.02
C GLY A 397 -48.06 -10.52 -1.41
N THR A 398 -48.80 -9.70 -2.17
CA THR A 398 -49.98 -8.89 -1.78
C THR A 398 -50.04 -8.17 -0.42
N ASN A 399 -50.08 -6.82 -0.53
CA ASN A 399 -50.92 -5.84 0.17
C ASN A 399 -51.25 -6.02 1.66
N ASP A 400 -50.82 -5.08 2.52
CA ASP A 400 -51.77 -4.13 3.16
C ASP A 400 -51.05 -2.91 3.79
N MET A 401 -51.79 -1.80 3.84
CA MET A 401 -51.46 -0.49 4.40
C MET A 401 -51.18 -0.53 5.91
N GLY A 402 -50.26 0.34 6.37
CA GLY A 402 -50.14 0.67 7.78
C GLY A 402 -49.06 1.72 8.06
N THR A 403 -49.47 2.98 8.14
CA THR A 403 -48.68 4.13 8.62
C THR A 403 -48.07 3.89 10.00
N ASN A 404 -46.79 4.19 10.19
CA ASN A 404 -46.23 4.71 11.44
C ASN A 404 -44.82 5.30 11.25
N ASP A 405 -44.72 6.60 11.53
CA ASP A 405 -43.48 7.36 11.65
C ASP A 405 -42.56 6.81 12.74
N SER A 406 -41.29 6.60 12.42
CA SER A 406 -40.21 6.62 13.41
C SER A 406 -38.93 7.21 12.79
N ASN A 407 -38.70 8.48 13.10
CA ASN A 407 -37.44 9.18 12.86
C ASN A 407 -36.35 8.52 13.73
N ILE A 408 -35.35 7.91 13.10
CA ILE A 408 -34.13 7.44 13.76
C ILE A 408 -33.02 8.43 13.38
N ASP A 409 -32.77 9.38 14.29
CA ASP A 409 -31.63 10.29 14.26
C ASP A 409 -30.33 9.53 14.55
N THR A 410 -29.53 9.27 13.52
CA THR A 410 -28.15 8.78 13.63
C THR A 410 -27.18 9.95 13.75
N ASN A 411 -27.18 10.61 14.92
CA ASN A 411 -26.08 11.50 15.31
C ASN A 411 -25.90 11.47 16.84
N ARG A 412 -25.11 10.50 17.32
CA ARG A 412 -24.55 10.54 18.66
C ARG A 412 -23.12 10.01 18.64
N SER A 413 -22.19 10.92 18.37
CA SER A 413 -20.76 10.73 18.61
C SER A 413 -20.49 10.81 20.11
N ILE A 414 -19.76 9.82 20.64
CA ILE A 414 -19.32 9.77 22.02
C ILE A 414 -18.05 10.61 22.16
N GLU A 415 -18.08 11.49 23.15
CA GLU A 415 -17.04 12.42 23.57
C GLU A 415 -15.77 11.69 24.04
N SER A 416 -14.60 12.23 23.68
CA SER A 416 -13.35 12.02 24.41
C SER A 416 -12.77 13.39 24.74
N SER A 417 -12.58 13.59 26.05
CA SER A 417 -12.24 14.85 26.70
C SER A 417 -10.77 15.22 26.54
N SER A 418 -10.49 16.43 26.04
CA SER A 418 -9.64 17.41 26.71
C SER A 418 -9.71 18.77 25.99
N ASP A 419 -10.29 19.74 26.70
CA ASP A 419 -10.32 21.18 26.39
C ASP A 419 -8.89 21.71 26.18
N ILE A 420 -8.60 22.71 25.33
CA ILE A 420 -9.03 24.11 25.39
C ILE A 420 -8.83 24.74 24.00
N TYR A 421 -9.89 25.18 23.32
CA TYR A 421 -9.83 26.29 22.33
C TYR A 421 -11.16 27.05 22.32
N PRO A 422 -11.15 28.40 22.22
CA PRO A 422 -12.33 29.22 22.41
C PRO A 422 -13.33 29.08 21.27
N SER A 423 -14.59 28.83 21.65
CA SER A 423 -15.75 28.60 20.81
C SER A 423 -15.98 29.75 19.82
N ARG A 424 -15.85 29.47 18.52
CA ARG A 424 -16.45 30.33 17.48
C ARG A 424 -17.95 30.00 17.38
N PRO A 425 -18.84 31.00 17.40
CA PRO A 425 -20.28 30.74 17.27
C PRO A 425 -20.59 30.19 15.86
N TYR A 426 -21.12 28.98 15.82
CA TYR A 426 -21.61 28.33 14.60
C TYR A 426 -22.99 28.92 14.24
N GLU A 427 -23.06 29.71 13.16
CA GLU A 427 -24.33 30.23 12.62
C GLU A 427 -25.10 29.09 11.92
N LYS A 428 -26.22 28.69 12.52
CA LYS A 428 -27.06 27.55 12.09
C LYS A 428 -27.67 27.72 10.68
N ASP A 429 -27.68 28.93 10.14
CA ASP A 429 -28.32 29.28 8.86
C ASP A 429 -27.35 29.57 7.70
N LYS A 430 -26.04 29.41 7.91
CA LYS A 430 -25.07 29.54 6.81
C LYS A 430 -25.08 28.28 5.94
N ARG A 431 -25.71 28.37 4.77
CA ARG A 431 -25.56 27.36 3.71
C ARG A 431 -24.08 27.23 3.36
N ILE A 432 -23.53 26.03 3.55
CA ILE A 432 -22.18 25.66 3.12
C ILE A 432 -22.13 25.84 1.60
N LYS A 433 -21.15 26.60 1.09
CA LYS A 433 -20.93 26.69 -0.36
C LYS A 433 -20.61 25.29 -0.88
N GLY A 434 -21.33 24.87 -1.92
CA GLY A 434 -21.06 23.60 -2.59
C GLY A 434 -19.59 23.51 -2.99
N TYR A 435 -18.95 22.41 -2.63
CA TYR A 435 -17.54 22.13 -2.91
C TYR A 435 -17.26 21.91 -4.41
N VAL A 436 -18.31 21.67 -5.19
CA VAL A 436 -18.25 21.39 -6.63
C VAL A 436 -19.05 22.44 -7.38
N ASP A 437 -18.39 23.10 -8.34
CA ASP A 437 -19.05 24.03 -9.26
C ASP A 437 -19.65 23.28 -10.45
N PHE A 438 -20.98 23.19 -10.48
CA PHE A 438 -21.73 22.54 -11.56
C PHE A 438 -22.13 23.50 -12.69
N SER A 439 -21.66 24.75 -12.69
CA SER A 439 -22.05 25.75 -13.69
C SER A 439 -21.77 25.28 -15.12
N CYS A 440 -20.62 24.64 -15.36
CA CYS A 440 -20.26 24.05 -16.65
C CYS A 440 -21.22 22.92 -17.08
N TYR A 441 -21.66 22.08 -16.14
CA TYR A 441 -22.64 21.03 -16.40
C TYR A 441 -23.97 21.64 -16.85
N TYR A 442 -24.50 22.62 -16.11
CA TYR A 442 -25.78 23.25 -16.42
C TYR A 442 -25.74 24.02 -17.75
N GLU A 443 -24.64 24.69 -18.07
CA GLU A 443 -24.45 25.34 -19.38
C GLU A 443 -24.48 24.33 -20.54
N ASN A 444 -23.84 23.18 -20.37
CA ASN A 444 -23.80 22.14 -21.39
C ASN A 444 -25.15 21.44 -21.56
N VAL A 445 -25.88 21.21 -20.47
CA VAL A 445 -27.27 20.71 -20.52
C VAL A 445 -28.18 21.71 -21.24
N ALA A 446 -28.05 23.01 -20.95
CA ALA A 446 -28.84 24.05 -21.61
C ALA A 446 -28.54 24.13 -23.12
N LYS A 447 -27.26 24.03 -23.51
CA LYS A 447 -26.84 23.96 -24.93
C LYS A 447 -27.39 22.70 -25.63
N ALA A 448 -27.27 21.54 -25.00
CA ALA A 448 -27.79 20.28 -25.55
C ALA A 448 -29.32 20.28 -25.69
N ARG A 449 -30.03 20.89 -24.73
CA ARG A 449 -31.48 21.09 -24.79
C ARG A 449 -31.88 22.00 -25.95
N LYS A 450 -31.14 23.10 -26.17
CA LYS A 450 -31.36 24.01 -27.30
C LYS A 450 -31.08 23.37 -28.67
N ASN A 451 -30.10 22.45 -28.71
CA ASN A 451 -29.69 21.78 -29.94
C ASN A 451 -30.46 20.46 -30.21
N GLY A 452 -31.39 20.07 -29.33
CA GLY A 452 -32.17 18.83 -29.49
C GLY A 452 -31.35 17.54 -29.31
N THR A 453 -30.16 17.62 -28.72
CA THR A 453 -29.24 16.48 -28.52
C THR A 453 -29.23 15.96 -27.08
N LEU A 454 -30.13 16.44 -26.22
CA LEU A 454 -30.22 16.01 -24.83
C LEU A 454 -30.89 14.62 -24.76
N PRO A 455 -30.26 13.61 -24.12
CA PRO A 455 -30.88 12.31 -23.93
C PRO A 455 -32.19 12.39 -23.13
N SER A 456 -33.18 11.59 -23.50
CA SER A 456 -34.55 11.63 -22.94
C SER A 456 -34.66 11.28 -21.45
N PHE A 457 -33.61 10.72 -20.84
CA PHE A 457 -33.56 10.39 -19.41
C PHE A 457 -33.03 11.54 -18.53
N ILE A 458 -32.64 12.67 -19.12
CA ILE A 458 -32.18 13.86 -18.40
C ILE A 458 -33.29 14.92 -18.50
N ASN A 459 -33.95 15.22 -17.37
CA ASN A 459 -35.04 16.20 -17.30
C ASN A 459 -34.57 17.65 -17.38
#